data_AF-A0AAP2W4M5-F1
#
_entry.id   AF-A0AAP2W4M5-F1
#
_cell.length_a   1.000
_cell.length_b   1.000
_cell.length_c   1.000
_cell.angle_alpha   90.00
_cell.angle_beta   90.00
_cell.angle_gamma   90.00
#
_symmetry.space_group_name_H-M   'P 1'
#
loop_
_entity.id
_entity.type
_entity.pdbx_description
1 polymer ?
#
loop_
_entity_poly.entity_id
_entity_poly.type
_entity_poly.pdbx_seq_one_letter_code
_entity_poly.pdbx_strand_id
1 'polypeptide(L)'
;MEKDMDELSWQEFEEYIRDVLSHHDFVVKFRKVFKTPERGYQIDVVGLRNDLCLCIDCKKYGRGRHRSSSLKTEAKKHYDRCVAHEEAFDVRSIPIIVTWLDDNLMIENGCVFVPSHMLNDFLLNLDSYLDMIGY
;
A
#
# COMPACT_ATOMS: atom_id res chain seq x y z
N MET A 1 5.14 6.97 -26.78
CA MET A 1 4.03 7.82 -26.30
C MET A 1 3.84 7.43 -24.85
N GLU A 2 4.23 8.31 -23.92
CA GLU A 2 4.03 8.08 -22.50
C GLU A 2 2.51 8.01 -22.27
N LYS A 3 2.03 6.91 -21.70
CA LYS A 3 0.62 6.72 -21.41
C LYS A 3 0.30 7.61 -20.22
N ASP A 4 -0.71 8.47 -20.34
CA ASP A 4 -1.15 9.25 -19.19
C ASP A 4 -1.54 8.27 -18.09
N MET A 5 -1.14 8.61 -16.86
CA MET A 5 -1.38 7.79 -15.69
C MET A 5 -2.88 7.36 -15.70
N ASP A 6 -3.81 8.29 -16.00
CA ASP A 6 -5.26 8.03 -15.92
C ASP A 6 -5.72 6.85 -16.80
N GLU A 7 -4.97 6.51 -17.85
CA GLU A 7 -5.24 5.42 -18.80
C GLU A 7 -4.65 4.05 -18.40
N LEU A 8 -3.90 3.96 -17.29
CA LEU A 8 -3.34 2.69 -16.83
C LEU A 8 -4.44 1.71 -16.42
N SER A 9 -4.39 0.47 -16.89
CA SER A 9 -5.20 -0.61 -16.32
C SER A 9 -4.84 -0.82 -14.85
N TRP A 10 -5.70 -1.53 -14.12
CA TRP A 10 -5.39 -1.91 -12.73
C TRP A 10 -4.07 -2.67 -12.63
N GLN A 11 -3.81 -3.56 -13.59
CA GLN A 11 -2.57 -4.32 -13.67
C GLN A 11 -1.35 -3.41 -13.93
N GLU A 12 -1.45 -2.48 -14.89
CA GLU A 12 -0.36 -1.54 -15.18
C GLU A 12 -0.07 -0.64 -13.98
N PHE A 13 -1.09 -0.28 -13.18
CA PHE A 13 -0.87 0.46 -11.95
C PHE A 13 -0.11 -0.36 -10.91
N GLU A 14 -0.50 -1.62 -10.66
CA GLU A 14 0.24 -2.51 -9.77
C GLU A 14 1.70 -2.72 -10.25
N GLU A 15 1.91 -2.87 -11.55
CA GLU A 15 3.25 -2.98 -12.16
C GLU A 15 4.07 -1.70 -11.96
N TYR A 16 3.46 -0.51 -12.06
CA TYR A 16 4.14 0.74 -11.70
C TYR A 16 4.60 0.74 -10.23
N ILE A 17 3.74 0.33 -9.31
CA ILE A 17 4.08 0.23 -7.87
C ILE A 17 5.23 -0.77 -7.65
N ARG A 18 5.23 -1.90 -8.36
CA ARG A 18 6.36 -2.86 -8.37
C ARG A 18 7.65 -2.17 -8.69
N ASP A 19 7.65 -1.47 -9.81
CA ASP A 19 8.87 -0.98 -10.42
C ASP A 19 9.44 0.08 -9.51
N VAL A 20 8.62 1.00 -9.00
CA VAL A 20 9.04 1.99 -8.00
C VAL A 20 9.64 1.31 -6.77
N LEU A 21 8.96 0.35 -6.14
CA LEU A 21 9.50 -0.38 -4.99
C LEU A 21 10.83 -1.09 -5.29
N SER A 22 10.94 -1.72 -6.46
CA SER A 22 12.15 -2.46 -6.87
C SER A 22 13.34 -1.53 -7.08
N HIS A 23 13.12 -0.32 -7.58
CA HIS A 23 14.17 0.72 -7.67
C HIS A 23 14.65 1.21 -6.29
N HIS A 24 13.85 0.98 -5.24
CA HIS A 24 14.18 1.28 -3.84
C HIS A 24 14.67 0.04 -3.08
N ASP A 25 15.17 -0.97 -3.80
CA ASP A 25 15.76 -2.21 -3.27
C ASP A 25 14.80 -3.10 -2.46
N PHE A 26 13.49 -2.96 -2.66
CA PHE A 26 12.52 -3.89 -2.10
C PHE A 26 12.42 -5.18 -2.92
N VAL A 27 12.39 -6.31 -2.24
CA VAL A 27 11.93 -7.58 -2.81
C VAL A 27 10.39 -7.57 -2.80
N VAL A 28 9.79 -7.55 -3.98
CA VAL A 28 8.34 -7.34 -4.12
C VAL A 28 7.59 -8.65 -4.41
N LYS A 29 6.48 -8.88 -3.68
CA LYS A 29 5.54 -9.99 -3.90
C LYS A 29 4.15 -9.44 -4.28
N PHE A 30 3.68 -9.76 -5.47
CA PHE A 30 2.35 -9.38 -5.96
C PHE A 30 1.28 -10.37 -5.52
N ARG A 31 0.06 -9.84 -5.33
CA ARG A 31 -1.16 -10.60 -5.03
C ARG A 31 -0.86 -11.66 -3.97
N LYS A 32 -0.22 -11.23 -2.88
CA LYS A 32 0.25 -12.13 -1.84
C LYS A 32 -0.95 -12.73 -1.14
N VAL A 33 -1.22 -14.00 -1.45
CA VAL A 33 -2.24 -14.80 -0.77
C VAL A 33 -1.62 -15.54 0.41
N PHE A 34 -2.36 -15.59 1.51
CA PHE A 34 -2.07 -16.41 2.67
C PHE A 34 -3.37 -16.85 3.36
N LYS A 35 -3.28 -17.81 4.27
CA LYS A 35 -4.43 -18.32 5.02
C LYS A 35 -4.09 -18.33 6.50
N THR A 36 -5.03 -17.92 7.32
CA THR A 36 -5.05 -18.22 8.76
C THR A 36 -6.06 -19.36 9.00
N PRO A 37 -6.15 -19.91 10.22
CA PRO A 37 -7.18 -20.89 10.55
C PRO A 37 -8.61 -20.41 10.26
N GLU A 38 -8.86 -19.09 10.31
CA GLU A 38 -10.18 -18.51 10.14
C GLU A 38 -10.57 -18.31 8.68
N ARG A 39 -9.66 -17.75 7.85
CA ARG A 39 -9.94 -17.40 6.45
C ARG A 39 -8.69 -17.18 5.61
N GLY A 40 -8.90 -17.03 4.30
CA GLY A 40 -7.89 -16.57 3.35
C GLY A 40 -7.82 -15.04 3.27
N TYR A 41 -6.63 -14.54 3.00
CA TYR A 41 -6.31 -13.12 2.87
C TYR A 41 -5.51 -12.86 1.60
N GLN A 42 -5.66 -11.66 1.06
CA GLN A 42 -4.84 -11.15 -0.04
C GLN A 42 -4.38 -9.72 0.27
N ILE A 43 -3.09 -9.50 0.07
CA ILE A 43 -2.46 -8.17 0.05
C ILE A 43 -1.97 -7.94 -1.39
N ASP A 44 -2.27 -6.77 -1.97
CA ASP A 44 -1.98 -6.51 -3.38
C ASP A 44 -0.48 -6.53 -3.65
N VAL A 45 0.30 -5.88 -2.78
CA VAL A 45 1.76 -5.83 -2.88
C VAL A 45 2.38 -5.93 -1.49
N VAL A 46 3.36 -6.83 -1.34
CA VAL A 46 4.22 -6.89 -0.15
C VAL A 46 5.65 -6.56 -0.58
N GLY A 47 6.21 -5.47 -0.06
CA GLY A 47 7.61 -5.08 -0.26
C GLY A 47 8.44 -5.42 0.97
N LEU A 48 9.55 -6.15 0.79
CA LEU A 48 10.48 -6.50 1.87
C LEU A 48 11.83 -5.84 1.63
N ARG A 49 12.34 -5.09 2.62
CA ARG A 49 13.69 -4.51 2.60
C ARG A 49 14.25 -4.48 4.02
N ASN A 50 15.35 -5.20 4.25
CA ASN A 50 15.90 -5.40 5.59
C ASN A 50 14.84 -5.98 6.56
N ASP A 51 14.54 -5.27 7.63
CA ASP A 51 13.50 -5.55 8.63
C ASP A 51 12.14 -4.89 8.32
N LEU A 52 12.06 -4.11 7.23
CA LEU A 52 10.83 -3.47 6.80
C LEU A 52 9.98 -4.43 5.95
N CYS A 53 8.71 -4.57 6.33
CA CYS A 53 7.69 -5.23 5.53
C CYS A 53 6.55 -4.26 5.23
N LEU A 54 6.54 -3.71 4.01
CA LEU A 54 5.48 -2.83 3.53
C LEU A 54 4.34 -3.68 2.97
N CYS A 55 3.15 -3.55 3.55
CA CYS A 55 1.94 -4.21 3.07
C CYS A 55 1.05 -3.16 2.39
N ILE A 56 0.98 -3.20 1.06
CA ILE A 56 0.37 -2.17 0.24
C ILE A 56 -0.94 -2.68 -0.38
N ASP A 57 -1.99 -1.87 -0.26
CA ASP A 57 -3.25 -1.99 -1.00
C ASP A 57 -3.32 -0.85 -2.03
N CYS A 58 -3.50 -1.20 -3.30
CA CYS A 58 -3.56 -0.21 -4.37
C CYS A 58 -5.02 0.24 -4.52
N LYS A 59 -5.29 1.54 -4.62
CA LYS A 59 -6.65 2.07 -4.79
C LYS A 59 -6.75 3.05 -5.97
N LYS A 60 -7.15 2.51 -7.13
CA LYS A 60 -7.58 3.27 -8.31
C LYS A 60 -9.09 3.54 -8.30
N TYR A 61 -9.52 4.63 -7.66
CA TYR A 61 -10.89 5.14 -7.74
C TYR A 61 -10.97 6.36 -8.67
N GLY A 62 -12.10 6.51 -9.38
CA GLY A 62 -12.44 7.74 -10.10
C GLY A 62 -12.81 8.89 -9.15
N ARG A 63 -12.98 10.11 -9.69
CA ARG A 63 -13.25 11.38 -8.95
C ARG A 63 -14.69 11.48 -8.40
N GLY A 64 -15.17 10.48 -7.68
CA GLY A 64 -16.54 10.43 -7.12
C GLY A 64 -16.69 11.13 -5.76
N ARG A 65 -17.91 11.64 -5.47
CA ARG A 65 -18.26 12.43 -4.26
C ARG A 65 -18.23 11.69 -2.90
N HIS A 66 -17.89 10.40 -2.87
CA HIS A 66 -17.83 9.57 -1.63
C HIS A 66 -16.52 8.80 -1.46
N ARG A 67 -15.46 9.24 -2.14
CA ARG A 67 -14.19 8.52 -2.20
C ARG A 67 -13.51 8.42 -0.83
N SER A 68 -13.42 9.52 -0.07
CA SER A 68 -12.71 9.53 1.21
C SER A 68 -13.34 8.60 2.26
N SER A 69 -14.67 8.53 2.37
CA SER A 69 -15.34 7.62 3.32
C SER A 69 -15.16 6.15 2.92
N SER A 70 -15.22 5.86 1.62
CA SER A 70 -14.90 4.53 1.09
C SER A 70 -13.46 4.14 1.40
N LEU A 71 -12.50 5.04 1.16
CA LEU A 71 -11.09 4.83 1.45
C LEU A 71 -10.82 4.55 2.92
N LYS A 72 -11.48 5.27 3.85
CA LYS A 72 -11.37 5.00 5.29
C LYS A 72 -11.87 3.59 5.63
N THR A 73 -12.98 3.15 5.04
CA THR A 73 -13.51 1.80 5.27
C THR A 73 -12.55 0.73 4.74
N GLU A 74 -11.96 0.97 3.57
CA GLU A 74 -10.97 0.07 2.98
C GLU A 74 -9.66 0.06 3.78
N ALA A 75 -9.24 1.19 4.36
CA ALA A 75 -8.12 1.26 5.29
C ALA A 75 -8.31 0.35 6.49
N LYS A 76 -9.48 0.38 7.11
CA LYS A 76 -9.76 -0.52 8.23
C LYS A 76 -9.61 -1.99 7.83
N LYS A 77 -10.18 -2.38 6.68
CA LYS A 77 -10.06 -3.76 6.16
C LYS A 77 -8.61 -4.12 5.81
N HIS A 78 -7.83 -3.16 5.31
CA HIS A 78 -6.42 -3.38 4.99
C HIS A 78 -5.56 -3.52 6.25
N TYR A 79 -5.80 -2.69 7.24
CA TYR A 79 -5.16 -2.81 8.55
C TYR A 79 -5.40 -4.20 9.16
N ASP A 80 -6.66 -4.67 9.19
CA ASP A 80 -6.99 -6.01 9.70
C ASP A 80 -6.26 -7.12 8.91
N ARG A 81 -6.08 -6.96 7.59
CA ARG A 81 -5.28 -7.88 6.76
C ARG A 81 -3.80 -7.85 7.13
N CYS A 82 -3.26 -6.68 7.43
CA CYS A 82 -1.86 -6.52 7.82
C CYS A 82 -1.61 -7.15 9.18
N VAL A 83 -2.48 -6.94 10.18
CA VAL A 83 -2.38 -7.61 11.49
C VAL A 83 -2.37 -9.13 11.34
N ALA A 84 -3.29 -9.68 10.54
CA ALA A 84 -3.30 -11.12 10.26
C ALA A 84 -2.03 -11.61 9.54
N HIS A 85 -1.40 -10.75 8.74
CA HIS A 85 -0.11 -11.04 8.09
C HIS A 85 1.03 -11.05 9.12
N GLU A 86 1.07 -10.09 10.05
CA GLU A 86 2.05 -10.07 11.13
C GLU A 86 2.02 -11.37 11.94
N GLU A 87 0.84 -11.78 12.40
CA GLU A 87 0.65 -13.01 13.17
C GLU A 87 1.04 -14.26 12.39
N ALA A 88 0.77 -14.30 11.08
CA ALA A 88 1.03 -15.47 10.25
C ALA A 88 2.51 -15.65 9.88
N PHE A 89 3.28 -14.57 9.85
CA PHE A 89 4.67 -14.59 9.35
C PHE A 89 5.70 -14.12 10.38
N ASP A 90 5.28 -13.70 11.57
CA ASP A 90 6.14 -13.17 12.65
C ASP A 90 7.00 -11.99 12.16
N VAL A 91 6.36 -11.03 11.50
CA VAL A 91 7.00 -9.82 10.95
C VAL A 91 6.16 -8.59 11.27
N ARG A 92 6.79 -7.44 11.51
CA ARG A 92 6.07 -6.15 11.61
C ARG A 92 5.67 -5.68 10.21
N SER A 93 4.38 -5.53 9.98
CA SER A 93 3.79 -5.08 8.71
C SER A 93 3.43 -3.61 8.79
N ILE A 94 3.92 -2.80 7.86
CA ILE A 94 3.58 -1.39 7.73
C ILE A 94 2.43 -1.28 6.72
N PRO A 95 1.20 -0.99 7.17
CA PRO A 95 0.03 -0.90 6.32
C PRO A 95 0.03 0.41 5.52
N ILE A 96 0.05 0.29 4.19
CA ILE A 96 0.05 1.43 3.27
C ILE A 96 -1.11 1.29 2.29
N ILE A 97 -1.82 2.38 2.02
CA ILE A 97 -2.74 2.50 0.89
C ILE A 97 -2.10 3.44 -0.11
N VAL A 98 -1.80 2.92 -1.31
CA VAL A 98 -1.37 3.77 -2.42
C VAL A 98 -2.59 4.16 -3.23
N THR A 99 -2.93 5.45 -3.21
CA THR A 99 -4.07 5.97 -3.96
C THR A 99 -3.64 6.49 -5.32
N TRP A 100 -4.53 6.35 -6.29
CA TRP A 100 -4.32 6.91 -7.62
C TRP A 100 -4.16 8.44 -7.60
N LEU A 101 -5.15 9.14 -7.04
CA LEU A 101 -5.13 10.60 -6.87
C LEU A 101 -4.90 10.96 -5.40
N ASP A 102 -4.53 12.20 -5.17
CA ASP A 102 -4.52 12.80 -3.84
C ASP A 102 -5.94 12.97 -3.29
N ASP A 103 -6.16 12.51 -2.05
CA ASP A 103 -7.39 12.67 -1.28
C ASP A 103 -7.18 13.54 -0.03
N ASN A 104 -5.99 14.12 0.16
CA ASN A 104 -5.55 14.80 1.39
C ASN A 104 -5.70 13.92 2.64
N LEU A 105 -5.51 12.60 2.49
CA LEU A 105 -5.45 11.65 3.60
C LEU A 105 -3.98 11.38 3.91
N MET A 106 -3.61 11.39 5.19
CA MET A 106 -2.25 11.03 5.62
C MET A 106 -2.25 9.70 6.37
N ILE A 107 -2.99 9.59 7.47
CA ILE A 107 -3.13 8.36 8.24
C ILE A 107 -4.59 8.17 8.62
N GLU A 108 -5.16 7.02 8.28
CA GLU A 108 -6.53 6.67 8.64
C GLU A 108 -6.62 5.18 8.98
N ASN A 109 -7.27 4.85 10.10
CA ASN A 109 -7.45 3.46 10.57
C ASN A 109 -6.13 2.65 10.57
N GLY A 110 -5.04 3.28 11.02
CA GLY A 110 -3.73 2.66 11.10
C GLY A 110 -2.99 2.52 9.76
N CYS A 111 -3.58 2.90 8.62
CA CYS A 111 -2.91 2.86 7.32
C CYS A 111 -2.33 4.23 6.95
N VAL A 112 -1.12 4.23 6.39
CA VAL A 112 -0.52 5.41 5.74
C VAL A 112 -1.08 5.54 4.33
N PHE A 113 -1.57 6.72 3.98
CA PHE A 113 -2.07 7.04 2.66
C PHE A 113 -0.98 7.75 1.85
N VAL A 114 -0.67 7.19 0.69
CA VAL A 114 0.37 7.72 -0.20
C VAL A 114 -0.22 7.87 -1.60
N PRO A 115 -0.42 9.09 -2.11
CA PRO A 115 -0.75 9.28 -3.51
C PRO A 115 0.38 8.71 -4.40
N SER A 116 0.01 8.05 -5.49
CA SER A 116 0.97 7.35 -6.37
C SER A 116 2.10 8.24 -6.87
N HIS A 117 1.82 9.50 -7.22
CA HIS A 117 2.82 10.49 -7.63
C HIS A 117 3.82 10.87 -6.51
N MET A 118 3.46 10.66 -5.24
CA MET A 118 4.33 10.89 -4.07
C MET A 118 5.07 9.62 -3.63
N LEU A 119 4.77 8.45 -4.20
CA LEU A 119 5.32 7.18 -3.72
C LEU A 119 6.86 7.16 -3.76
N ASN A 120 7.45 7.72 -4.82
CA ASN A 120 8.91 7.75 -4.93
C ASN A 120 9.55 8.59 -3.81
N ASP A 121 8.99 9.77 -3.53
CA ASP A 121 9.46 10.65 -2.46
C ASP A 121 9.25 10.04 -1.07
N PHE A 122 8.10 9.39 -0.87
CA PHE A 122 7.80 8.65 0.34
C PHE A 122 8.83 7.54 0.61
N LEU A 123 9.22 6.76 -0.41
CA LEU A 123 10.19 5.68 -0.26
C LEU A 123 11.63 6.18 -0.06
N LEU A 124 11.99 7.32 -0.67
CA LEU A 124 13.28 7.99 -0.45
C LEU A 124 13.44 8.45 1.00
N ASN A 125 12.36 8.94 1.61
CA ASN A 125 12.35 9.48 2.97
C ASN A 125 11.67 8.54 3.97
N LEU A 126 11.60 7.23 3.67
CA LEU A 126 10.75 6.27 4.37
C LEU A 126 11.01 6.28 5.88
N ASP A 127 12.26 6.21 6.31
CA ASP A 127 12.63 6.15 7.72
C ASP A 127 12.12 7.38 8.48
N SER A 128 12.27 8.58 7.88
CA SER A 128 11.76 9.83 8.47
C SER A 128 10.24 9.87 8.56
N TYR A 129 9.55 9.31 7.56
CA TYR A 129 8.09 9.18 7.61
C TYR A 129 7.66 8.20 8.70
N LEU A 130 8.30 7.04 8.82
CA LEU A 130 8.00 6.03 9.83
C LEU A 130 8.23 6.57 11.26
N ASP A 131 9.36 7.24 11.49
CA ASP A 131 9.65 7.90 12.77
C ASP A 131 8.57 8.93 13.15
N MET A 132 8.12 9.74 12.19
CA MET A 132 7.09 10.77 12.41
C MET A 132 5.76 10.17 12.84
N ILE A 133 5.42 8.98 12.33
CA ILE A 133 4.15 8.31 12.60
C ILE A 133 4.23 7.28 13.74
N GLY A 134 5.41 7.09 14.34
CA GLY A 134 5.65 6.22 15.48
C GLY A 134 5.83 4.74 15.13
N TYR A 135 6.38 4.44 13.96
CA TYR A 135 6.73 3.09 13.52
C TYR A 135 8.18 2.71 13.77
#